data_AF-A0A933SI39-F1
#
_entry.id   AF-A0A933SI39-F1
#
_cell.length_a   1.000
_cell.length_b   1.000
_cell.length_c   1.000
_cell.angle_alpha   90.00
_cell.angle_beta   90.00
_cell.angle_gamma   90.00
#
_symmetry.space_group_name_H-M   'P 1'
#
loop_
_entity.id
_entity.type
_entity.pdbx_description
1 polymer ?
#
loop_
_entity_poly.entity_id
_entity_poly.type
_entity_poly.pdbx_seq_one_letter_code
_entity_poly.pdbx_strand_id
1 'polypeptide(L)'
;MSFPPPLISREAILDAIKRFTKEHGHPPSIRDFYSKYKIDLRDINQFFDNWNQAVQTAGYKPNTGNVRAEDNELLRDWGKAVRHCGKAPTVFQYGKVGHYDVTTIRRRFGNWRDMPQKFREFAEGTPEWKDVIDLLPTASANPEGYISEDREDEKEPAHKTAHTRLSNRTTYGPPLNFRGLRHEPVNENGVILLFGMVAKELGYYVEAVQSAFPDCEAKRDTGNGKWQSVRIEFEFESRNFKEHGHSSSECDVIVCWRHNWKDCPQNIEVVELKKSIVALK
;
A
#
# COMPACT_ATOMS: atom_id res chain seq x y z
N MET A 1 25.27 -45.00 6.52
CA MET A 1 24.69 -44.87 7.87
C MET A 1 23.97 -43.54 7.93
N SER A 2 22.64 -43.55 7.89
CA SER A 2 21.82 -42.34 7.98
C SER A 2 21.74 -41.94 9.44
N PHE A 3 22.22 -40.75 9.80
CA PHE A 3 21.89 -40.16 11.08
C PHE A 3 20.37 -39.93 11.10
N PRO A 4 19.65 -40.32 12.18
CA PRO A 4 18.25 -39.91 12.31
C PRO A 4 18.22 -38.37 12.35
N PRO A 5 17.23 -37.72 11.71
CA PRO A 5 17.05 -36.28 11.87
C PRO A 5 16.91 -35.98 13.37
N PRO A 6 17.46 -34.85 13.86
CA PRO A 6 17.33 -34.52 15.27
C PRO A 6 15.84 -34.50 15.63
N LEU A 7 15.47 -35.21 16.70
CA LEU A 7 14.13 -35.18 17.27
C LEU A 7 13.88 -33.76 17.78
N ILE A 8 13.29 -32.91 16.92
CA ILE A 8 12.84 -31.59 17.33
C ILE A 8 11.69 -31.82 18.32
N SER A 9 11.85 -31.31 19.55
CA SER A 9 10.80 -31.33 20.57
C SER A 9 10.24 -29.93 20.81
N ARG A 10 9.04 -29.89 21.40
CA ARG A 10 8.40 -28.65 21.84
C ARG A 10 9.33 -27.81 22.73
N GLU A 11 10.01 -28.45 23.69
CA GLU A 11 10.93 -27.82 24.62
C GLU A 11 12.18 -27.28 23.91
N ALA A 12 12.71 -28.02 22.93
CA ALA A 12 13.86 -27.57 22.15
C ALA A 12 13.56 -26.29 21.35
N ILE A 13 12.34 -26.17 20.80
CA ILE A 13 11.90 -24.95 20.09
C ILE A 13 11.82 -23.77 21.06
N LEU A 14 11.22 -23.95 22.24
CA LEU A 14 11.11 -22.89 23.25
C LEU A 14 12.48 -22.43 23.76
N ASP A 15 13.40 -23.36 24.01
CA ASP A 15 14.76 -23.04 24.44
C ASP A 15 15.55 -22.33 23.35
N ALA A 16 15.37 -22.70 22.08
CA ALA A 16 15.98 -22.00 20.96
C ALA A 16 15.47 -20.55 20.85
N ILE A 17 14.15 -20.32 21.05
CA ILE A 17 13.57 -18.97 21.08
C ILE A 17 14.20 -18.15 22.22
N LYS A 18 14.26 -18.70 23.45
CA LYS A 18 14.87 -18.02 24.61
C LYS A 18 16.35 -17.70 24.39
N ARG A 19 17.12 -18.62 23.80
CA ARG A 19 18.54 -18.42 23.48
C ARG A 19 18.71 -17.31 22.45
N PHE A 20 17.92 -17.32 21.38
CA PHE A 20 17.95 -16.26 20.37
C PHE A 20 17.69 -14.90 21.00
N THR A 21 16.62 -14.78 21.79
CA THR A 21 16.25 -13.52 22.43
C THR A 21 17.30 -13.02 23.39
N LYS A 22 17.94 -13.92 24.16
CA LYS A 22 19.04 -13.56 25.06
C LYS A 22 20.26 -12.99 24.31
N GLU A 23 20.52 -13.50 23.11
CA GLU A 23 21.67 -13.09 22.30
C GLU A 23 21.43 -11.80 21.51
N HIS A 24 20.21 -11.57 21.02
CA HIS A 24 19.90 -10.46 20.11
C HIS A 24 19.08 -9.33 20.75
N GLY A 25 18.62 -9.50 21.99
CA GLY A 25 17.82 -8.51 22.71
C GLY A 25 16.36 -8.41 22.26
N HIS A 26 15.93 -9.18 21.25
CA HIS A 26 14.55 -9.25 20.78
C HIS A 26 14.17 -10.69 20.36
N PRO A 27 12.87 -11.04 20.35
CA PRO A 27 12.41 -12.34 19.86
C PRO A 27 12.72 -12.55 18.37
N PRO A 28 13.01 -13.78 17.92
CA PRO A 28 13.27 -14.05 16.51
C PRO A 28 12.02 -13.85 15.64
N SER A 29 12.21 -13.42 14.39
CA SER A 29 11.22 -13.69 13.34
C SER A 29 11.31 -15.15 12.87
N ILE A 30 10.29 -15.64 12.16
CA ILE A 30 10.34 -16.98 11.52
C ILE A 30 11.57 -17.11 10.62
N ARG A 31 11.93 -16.04 9.90
CA ARG A 31 13.08 -16.02 8.98
C ARG A 31 14.40 -16.13 9.74
N ASP A 32 14.55 -15.40 10.84
CA ASP A 32 15.76 -15.45 11.67
C ASP A 32 15.92 -16.82 12.31
N PHE A 33 14.81 -17.37 12.81
CA PHE A 33 14.78 -18.67 13.45
C PHE A 33 15.16 -19.79 12.49
N TYR A 34 14.59 -19.79 11.28
CA TYR A 34 14.97 -20.72 10.23
C TYR A 34 16.44 -20.54 9.81
N SER A 35 16.88 -19.29 9.61
CA SER A 35 18.24 -18.98 9.19
C SER A 35 19.28 -19.57 10.15
N LYS A 36 19.04 -19.43 11.46
CA LYS A 36 19.96 -19.83 12.53
C LYS A 36 19.88 -21.30 12.91
N TYR A 37 18.67 -21.83 13.12
CA TYR A 37 18.48 -23.17 13.68
C TYR A 37 18.09 -24.23 12.65
N LYS A 38 17.82 -23.82 11.40
CA LYS A 38 17.34 -24.71 10.33
C LYS A 38 16.08 -25.49 10.69
N ILE A 39 15.27 -24.94 11.60
CA ILE A 39 13.94 -25.43 11.96
C ILE A 39 12.92 -24.63 11.16
N ASP A 40 12.10 -25.32 10.37
CA ASP A 40 11.09 -24.68 9.52
C ASP A 40 9.72 -24.55 10.22
N LEU A 41 8.79 -23.85 9.57
CA LEU A 41 7.44 -23.66 10.10
C LEU A 41 6.65 -24.97 10.20
N ARG A 42 6.96 -25.98 9.38
CA ARG A 42 6.28 -27.29 9.41
C ARG A 42 6.63 -28.04 10.68
N ASP A 43 7.89 -28.03 11.09
CA ASP A 43 8.35 -28.65 12.33
C ASP A 43 7.78 -27.93 13.56
N ILE A 44 7.68 -26.60 13.50
CA ILE A 44 7.06 -25.80 14.57
C ILE A 44 5.56 -26.10 14.69
N ASN A 45 4.86 -26.20 13.55
CA ASN A 45 3.42 -26.44 13.51
C ASN A 45 3.01 -27.84 14.01
N GLN A 46 3.97 -28.74 14.26
CA GLN A 46 3.69 -30.02 14.94
C GLN A 46 3.42 -29.86 16.44
N PHE A 47 3.88 -28.76 17.05
CA PHE A 47 3.81 -28.53 18.50
C PHE A 47 3.06 -27.26 18.90
N PHE A 48 2.87 -26.34 17.96
CA PHE A 48 2.22 -25.05 18.16
C PHE A 48 1.26 -24.77 17.00
N ASP A 49 0.13 -24.11 17.27
CA ASP A 49 -0.85 -23.73 16.25
C ASP A 49 -0.26 -22.73 15.24
N ASN A 50 0.71 -21.91 15.68
CA ASN A 50 1.48 -20.99 14.85
C ASN A 50 2.73 -20.47 15.58
N TRP A 51 3.60 -19.77 14.85
CA TRP A 51 4.83 -19.17 15.39
C TRP A 51 4.59 -18.22 16.57
N ASN A 52 3.52 -17.41 16.53
CA ASN A 52 3.25 -16.46 17.60
C ASN A 52 2.93 -17.19 18.91
N GLN A 53 2.19 -18.29 18.84
CA GLN A 53 1.92 -19.14 20.01
C GLN A 53 3.23 -19.71 20.58
N ALA A 54 4.17 -20.12 19.73
CA ALA A 54 5.49 -20.58 20.18
C ALA A 54 6.27 -19.46 20.91
N VAL A 55 6.28 -18.25 20.36
CA VAL A 55 6.98 -17.09 20.96
C VAL A 55 6.30 -16.63 22.27
N GLN A 56 4.96 -16.64 22.32
CA GLN A 56 4.19 -16.36 23.53
C GLN A 56 4.44 -17.41 24.62
N THR A 57 4.44 -18.69 24.25
CA THR A 57 4.74 -19.80 25.17
C THR A 57 6.17 -19.70 25.72
N ALA A 58 7.11 -19.18 24.92
CA ALA A 58 8.48 -18.92 25.38
C ALA A 58 8.59 -17.72 26.34
N GLY A 59 7.50 -17.00 26.59
CA GLY A 59 7.43 -15.86 27.52
C GLY A 59 7.67 -14.50 26.88
N TYR A 60 7.61 -14.39 25.55
CA TYR A 60 7.90 -13.15 24.83
C TYR A 60 6.70 -12.64 24.03
N LYS A 61 6.66 -11.33 23.79
CA LYS A 61 5.71 -10.73 22.84
C LYS A 61 6.17 -11.05 21.41
N PRO A 62 5.33 -11.67 20.55
CA PRO A 62 5.70 -11.95 19.17
C PRO A 62 6.06 -10.68 18.39
N ASN A 63 6.99 -10.80 17.43
CA ASN A 63 7.22 -9.76 16.44
C ASN A 63 6.00 -9.69 15.52
N THR A 64 5.10 -8.74 15.78
CA THR A 64 3.82 -8.58 15.09
C THR A 64 3.93 -8.01 13.69
N GLY A 65 5.13 -7.69 13.20
CA GLY A 65 5.35 -7.09 11.88
C GLY A 65 4.85 -7.91 10.69
N ASN A 66 4.55 -9.20 10.87
CA ASN A 66 4.00 -10.10 9.84
C ASN A 66 2.71 -10.84 10.27
N VAL A 67 2.10 -10.45 11.39
CA VAL A 67 0.85 -11.05 11.84
C VAL A 67 -0.27 -10.33 11.10
N ARG A 68 -1.01 -11.07 10.27
CA ARG A 68 -2.18 -10.53 9.58
C ARG A 68 -3.18 -10.05 10.62
N ALA A 69 -3.39 -8.74 10.72
CA ALA A 69 -4.39 -8.16 11.60
C ALA A 69 -5.77 -8.73 11.28
N GLU A 70 -6.55 -9.01 12.33
CA GLU A 70 -7.93 -9.46 12.19
C GLU A 70 -8.83 -8.31 11.72
N ASP A 71 -9.91 -8.61 11.00
CA ASP A 71 -10.79 -7.54 10.47
C ASP A 71 -11.36 -6.67 11.59
N ASN A 72 -11.72 -7.29 12.72
CA ASN A 72 -12.20 -6.58 13.90
C ASN A 72 -11.15 -5.65 14.50
N GLU A 73 -9.86 -6.00 14.41
CA GLU A 73 -8.79 -5.16 14.92
C GLU A 73 -8.61 -3.91 14.06
N LEU A 74 -8.62 -4.09 12.74
CA LEU A 74 -8.57 -2.99 11.78
C LEU A 74 -9.76 -2.05 11.93
N LEU A 75 -10.96 -2.60 12.17
CA LEU A 75 -12.17 -1.81 12.40
C LEU A 75 -12.10 -1.03 13.72
N ARG A 76 -11.61 -1.65 14.81
CA ARG A 76 -11.39 -0.94 16.08
C ARG A 76 -10.39 0.19 15.93
N ASP A 77 -9.30 -0.02 15.19
CA ASP A 77 -8.30 1.02 14.92
C ASP A 77 -8.90 2.18 14.13
N TRP A 78 -9.69 1.87 13.10
CA TRP A 78 -10.47 2.87 12.36
C TRP A 78 -11.45 3.63 13.26
N GLY A 79 -12.17 2.96 14.15
CA GLY A 79 -13.04 3.61 15.13
C GLY A 79 -12.30 4.56 16.08
N LYS A 80 -11.09 4.20 16.52
CA LYS A 80 -10.23 5.10 17.30
C LYS A 80 -9.82 6.33 16.50
N ALA A 81 -9.52 6.16 15.20
CA ALA A 81 -9.23 7.28 14.33
C ALA A 81 -10.44 8.21 14.16
N VAL A 82 -11.67 7.68 14.09
CA VAL A 82 -12.90 8.51 14.12
C VAL A 82 -12.97 9.34 15.40
N ARG A 83 -12.72 8.73 16.57
CA ARG A 83 -12.69 9.46 17.85
C ARG A 83 -11.66 10.58 17.84
N HIS A 84 -10.46 10.29 17.34
CA HIS A 84 -9.38 11.26 17.26
C HIS A 84 -9.73 12.43 16.33
N CYS A 85 -10.34 12.15 15.18
CA CYS A 85 -10.71 13.18 14.21
C CYS A 85 -12.03 13.89 14.52
N GLY A 86 -12.85 13.37 15.44
CA GLY A 86 -14.20 13.86 15.73
C GLY A 86 -15.18 13.71 14.55
N LYS A 87 -14.81 12.94 13.53
CA LYS A 87 -15.58 12.64 12.32
C LYS A 87 -14.95 11.45 11.61
N ALA A 88 -15.67 10.85 10.66
CA ALA A 88 -15.11 9.82 9.80
C ALA A 88 -13.81 10.31 9.11
N PRO A 89 -12.66 9.65 9.33
CA PRO A 89 -11.38 10.14 8.85
C PRO A 89 -11.27 10.01 7.33
N THR A 90 -10.60 10.98 6.69
CA THR A 90 -10.10 10.80 5.32
C THR A 90 -8.97 9.76 5.31
N VAL A 91 -8.66 9.23 4.12
CA VAL A 91 -7.52 8.33 3.91
C VAL A 91 -6.24 8.92 4.53
N PHE A 92 -5.99 10.20 4.26
CA PHE A 92 -4.83 10.94 4.78
C PHE A 92 -4.85 11.12 6.30
N GLN A 93 -6.01 11.44 6.87
CA GLN A 93 -6.13 11.58 8.33
C GLN A 93 -5.86 10.25 9.03
N TYR A 94 -6.41 9.16 8.50
CA TYR A 94 -6.13 7.83 9.03
C TYR A 94 -4.66 7.44 8.88
N GLY A 95 -4.00 7.75 7.75
CA GLY A 95 -2.57 7.50 7.58
C GLY A 95 -1.70 8.20 8.64
N LYS A 96 -2.17 9.29 9.27
CA LYS A 96 -1.46 9.99 10.35
C LYS A 96 -1.72 9.45 11.75
N VAL A 97 -2.90 8.90 12.00
CA VAL A 97 -3.38 8.61 13.37
C VAL A 97 -3.73 7.14 13.58
N GLY A 98 -3.93 6.40 12.50
CA GLY A 98 -4.16 4.96 12.49
C GLY A 98 -2.88 4.20 12.77
N HIS A 99 -3.03 3.04 13.37
CA HIS A 99 -1.94 2.12 13.65
C HIS A 99 -1.56 1.28 12.41
N TYR A 100 -2.52 1.07 11.51
CA TYR A 100 -2.37 0.22 10.34
C TYR A 100 -2.20 1.00 9.04
N ASP A 101 -1.46 0.42 8.11
CA ASP A 101 -1.28 0.98 6.77
C ASP A 101 -2.62 1.06 6.00
N VAL A 102 -2.84 2.18 5.31
CA VAL A 102 -4.04 2.46 4.52
C VAL A 102 -4.30 1.36 3.48
N THR A 103 -3.26 0.84 2.84
CA THR A 103 -3.38 -0.22 1.84
C THR A 103 -3.87 -1.52 2.48
N THR A 104 -3.54 -1.79 3.76
CA THR A 104 -4.07 -2.94 4.50
C THR A 104 -5.58 -2.83 4.67
N ILE A 105 -6.09 -1.64 5.04
CA ILE A 105 -7.53 -1.38 5.16
C ILE A 105 -8.22 -1.51 3.79
N ARG A 106 -7.68 -0.90 2.73
CA ARG A 106 -8.26 -0.97 1.37
C ARG A 106 -8.31 -2.41 0.84
N ARG A 107 -7.26 -3.21 1.07
CA ARG A 107 -7.22 -4.61 0.66
C ARG A 107 -8.26 -5.48 1.39
N ARG A 108 -8.61 -5.13 2.63
CA ARG A 108 -9.55 -5.92 3.45
C ARG A 108 -11.00 -5.49 3.28
N PHE A 109 -11.27 -4.18 3.21
CA PHE A 109 -12.62 -3.63 3.24
C PHE A 109 -13.06 -2.96 1.95
N GLY A 110 -12.18 -2.86 0.94
CA GLY A 110 -12.50 -2.28 -0.36
C GLY A 110 -12.38 -0.75 -0.36
N ASN A 111 -13.42 -0.06 -0.84
CA ASN A 111 -13.33 1.40 -0.98
C ASN A 111 -13.42 2.09 0.38
N TRP A 112 -12.58 3.12 0.58
CA TRP A 112 -12.57 3.89 1.82
C TRP A 112 -13.93 4.52 2.18
N ARG A 113 -14.69 4.95 1.16
CA ARG A 113 -16.05 5.49 1.30
C ARG A 113 -17.06 4.51 1.93
N ASP A 114 -16.78 3.21 1.87
CA ASP A 114 -17.64 2.17 2.43
C ASP A 114 -17.31 1.91 3.92
N MET A 115 -16.18 2.44 4.43
CA MET A 115 -15.72 2.22 5.81
C MET A 115 -16.74 2.61 6.88
N PRO A 116 -17.48 3.74 6.80
CA PRO A 116 -18.53 4.05 7.78
C PRO A 116 -19.59 2.95 7.86
N GLN A 117 -19.99 2.37 6.73
CA GLN A 117 -20.97 1.28 6.70
C GLN A 117 -20.37 -0.01 7.27
N LYS A 118 -19.13 -0.36 6.89
CA LYS A 118 -18.41 -1.51 7.46
C LYS A 118 -18.22 -1.42 8.96
N PHE A 119 -17.97 -0.21 9.46
CA PHE A 119 -17.87 0.02 10.89
C PHE A 119 -19.22 -0.10 11.59
N ARG A 120 -20.32 0.36 11.01
CA ARG A 120 -21.67 0.13 11.58
C ARG A 120 -22.03 -1.35 11.67
N GLU A 121 -21.71 -2.13 10.64
CA GLU A 121 -21.88 -3.59 10.63
C GLU A 121 -21.07 -4.25 11.75
N PHE A 122 -19.83 -3.81 11.95
CA PHE A 122 -18.96 -4.27 13.04
C PHE A 122 -19.48 -3.87 14.43
N ALA A 123 -20.00 -2.66 14.57
CA ALA A 123 -20.44 -2.08 15.83
C ALA A 123 -21.89 -2.45 16.20
N GLU A 124 -22.57 -3.26 15.39
CA GLU A 124 -23.93 -3.71 15.67
C GLU A 124 -23.98 -4.49 16.99
N GLY A 125 -24.87 -4.08 17.91
CA GLY A 125 -25.00 -4.69 19.23
C GLY A 125 -23.85 -4.41 20.21
N THR A 126 -22.91 -3.51 19.90
CA THR A 126 -21.84 -3.08 20.84
C THR A 126 -22.00 -1.63 21.30
N PRO A 127 -22.55 -1.38 22.50
CA PRO A 127 -22.80 -0.03 23.01
C PRO A 127 -21.53 0.84 23.17
N GLU A 128 -20.36 0.19 23.29
CA GLU A 128 -19.05 0.86 23.41
C GLU A 128 -18.75 1.81 22.24
N TRP A 129 -19.28 1.54 21.06
CA TRP A 129 -19.02 2.30 19.84
C TRP A 129 -20.14 3.27 19.47
N LYS A 130 -21.11 3.48 20.37
CA LYS A 130 -22.25 4.38 20.13
C LYS A 130 -21.77 5.80 19.80
N ASP A 131 -20.80 6.30 20.55
CA ASP A 131 -20.18 7.60 20.34
C ASP A 131 -19.57 7.72 18.93
N VAL A 132 -18.91 6.67 18.45
CA VAL A 132 -18.34 6.63 17.11
C VAL A 132 -19.44 6.59 16.05
N ILE A 133 -20.47 5.77 16.23
CA ILE A 133 -21.62 5.69 15.30
C ILE A 133 -22.29 7.06 15.15
N ASP A 134 -22.44 7.80 16.25
CA ASP A 134 -23.06 9.13 16.27
C ASP A 134 -22.21 10.17 15.50
N LEU A 135 -20.90 9.94 15.33
CA LEU A 135 -19.98 10.76 14.52
C LEU A 135 -19.95 10.37 13.02
N LEU A 136 -20.60 9.26 12.64
CA LEU A 136 -20.60 8.80 11.26
C LEU A 136 -21.69 9.50 10.43
N PRO A 137 -21.43 9.80 9.15
CA PRO A 137 -22.46 10.35 8.27
C PRO A 137 -23.63 9.37 8.15
N THR A 138 -24.87 9.82 8.18
CA THR A 138 -26.05 8.95 7.93
C THR A 138 -26.23 8.69 6.44
N ALA A 139 -26.80 7.54 6.08
CA ALA A 139 -26.95 7.08 4.68
C ALA A 139 -27.81 7.99 3.77
N SER A 140 -28.38 9.08 4.30
CA SER A 140 -29.17 10.08 3.57
C SER A 140 -28.61 11.50 3.64
N ALA A 141 -27.61 11.75 4.50
CA ALA A 141 -26.91 13.02 4.53
C ALA A 141 -25.72 12.91 3.58
N ASN A 142 -25.89 13.41 2.36
CA ASN A 142 -24.78 13.72 1.48
C ASN A 142 -24.04 14.91 2.14
N PRO A 143 -22.92 14.72 2.86
CA PRO A 143 -22.28 15.84 3.53
C PRO A 143 -21.47 16.53 2.45
N GLU A 144 -21.89 17.75 2.10
CA GLU A 144 -20.99 18.80 1.67
C GLU A 144 -19.74 18.74 2.57
N GLY A 145 -18.68 18.09 2.09
CA GLY A 145 -17.53 17.70 2.91
C GLY A 145 -16.80 16.42 2.52
N TYR A 146 -17.38 15.54 1.69
CA TYR A 146 -16.62 14.52 0.93
C TYR A 146 -16.25 15.01 -0.47
N ILE A 147 -15.96 16.30 -0.58
CA ILE A 147 -15.36 16.87 -1.78
C ILE A 147 -13.88 16.56 -1.68
N SER A 148 -13.43 15.60 -2.50
CA SER A 148 -12.08 15.66 -3.06
C SER A 148 -11.98 17.03 -3.72
N GLU A 149 -11.41 18.02 -3.02
CA GLU A 149 -11.00 19.26 -3.65
C GLU A 149 -10.12 18.85 -4.83
N ASP A 150 -10.50 19.31 -6.03
CA ASP A 150 -9.97 18.93 -7.34
C ASP A 150 -10.55 17.66 -8.00
N ARG A 151 -11.87 17.70 -8.26
CA ARG A 151 -12.42 17.09 -9.49
C ARG A 151 -12.62 18.15 -10.57
N GLU A 152 -11.51 18.70 -11.05
CA GLU A 152 -11.47 19.17 -12.43
C GLU A 152 -11.04 17.98 -13.31
N ASP A 153 -11.86 16.92 -13.28
CA ASP A 153 -11.88 16.03 -14.43
C ASP A 153 -12.46 16.88 -15.56
N GLU A 154 -11.67 17.17 -16.60
CA GLU A 154 -12.22 17.45 -17.92
C GLU A 154 -13.21 16.33 -18.21
N LYS A 155 -14.49 16.62 -18.01
CA LYS A 155 -15.58 15.69 -18.28
C LYS A 155 -15.59 15.48 -19.78
N GLU A 156 -14.86 14.47 -20.26
CA GLU A 156 -15.29 13.83 -21.49
C GLU A 156 -16.75 13.41 -21.30
N PRO A 157 -17.63 13.74 -22.24
CA PRO A 157 -19.05 13.58 -22.06
C PRO A 157 -19.34 12.10 -21.79
N ALA A 158 -19.90 11.82 -20.61
CA ALA A 158 -20.33 10.48 -20.25
C ALA A 158 -21.19 9.92 -21.38
N HIS A 159 -20.77 8.81 -21.98
CA HIS A 159 -21.62 8.07 -22.89
C HIS A 159 -22.94 7.78 -22.17
N LYS A 160 -24.06 8.16 -22.80
CA LYS A 160 -25.42 8.15 -22.21
C LYS A 160 -25.89 6.77 -21.71
N THR A 161 -25.11 5.72 -21.95
CA THR A 161 -25.37 4.33 -21.58
C THR A 161 -24.08 3.66 -21.15
N ALA A 162 -23.67 3.84 -19.90
CA ALA A 162 -22.61 3.04 -19.29
C ALA A 162 -23.21 1.71 -18.78
N HIS A 163 -22.60 0.59 -19.16
CA HIS A 163 -23.01 -0.74 -18.67
C HIS A 163 -22.32 -1.08 -17.35
N THR A 164 -22.97 -1.91 -16.52
CA THR A 164 -22.43 -2.34 -15.22
C THR A 164 -21.10 -3.09 -15.39
N ARG A 165 -20.11 -2.74 -14.57
CA ARG A 165 -18.80 -3.38 -14.56
C ARG A 165 -18.91 -4.83 -14.06
N LEU A 166 -18.30 -5.76 -14.80
CA LEU A 166 -18.13 -7.15 -14.36
C LEU A 166 -16.85 -7.27 -13.52
N SER A 167 -16.98 -7.73 -12.27
CA SER A 167 -15.87 -7.78 -11.30
C SER A 167 -14.81 -8.84 -11.61
N ASN A 168 -15.14 -9.85 -12.42
CA ASN A 168 -14.26 -10.97 -12.79
C ASN A 168 -13.53 -10.77 -14.13
N ARG A 169 -13.53 -9.54 -14.67
CA ARG A 169 -12.89 -9.21 -15.95
C ARG A 169 -11.86 -8.10 -15.76
N THR A 170 -10.78 -8.20 -16.53
CA THR A 170 -9.78 -7.13 -16.64
C THR A 170 -10.44 -5.86 -17.15
N THR A 171 -10.08 -4.74 -16.55
CA THR A 171 -10.50 -3.40 -16.98
C THR A 171 -9.43 -2.82 -17.88
N TYR A 172 -9.84 -2.17 -18.95
CA TYR A 172 -8.95 -1.54 -19.93
C TYR A 172 -9.27 -0.06 -20.02
N GLY A 173 -8.24 0.76 -20.26
CA GLY A 173 -8.41 2.18 -20.53
C GLY A 173 -8.93 2.44 -21.95
N PRO A 174 -9.16 3.71 -22.30
CA PRO A 174 -9.42 4.13 -23.67
C PRO A 174 -8.39 3.59 -24.67
N PRO A 175 -8.73 3.44 -25.97
CA PRO A 175 -7.77 3.03 -26.98
C PRO A 175 -6.58 3.99 -27.06
N LEU A 176 -5.37 3.43 -26.99
CA LEU A 176 -4.11 4.19 -27.07
C LEU A 176 -3.33 3.88 -28.36
N ASN A 177 -3.20 2.60 -28.71
CA ASN A 177 -2.43 2.09 -29.86
C ASN A 177 -1.01 2.66 -30.00
N PHE A 178 -0.24 2.64 -28.90
CA PHE A 178 1.11 3.20 -28.85
C PHE A 178 2.14 2.12 -28.55
N ARG A 179 3.07 1.87 -29.48
CA ARG A 179 4.21 0.93 -29.32
C ARG A 179 3.84 -0.46 -28.75
N GLY A 180 2.67 -0.96 -29.12
CA GLY A 180 2.16 -2.26 -28.67
C GLY A 180 1.19 -2.18 -27.48
N LEU A 181 1.11 -1.05 -26.75
CA LEU A 181 0.02 -0.80 -25.80
C LEU A 181 -1.24 -0.37 -26.55
N ARG A 182 -2.23 -1.27 -26.61
CA ARG A 182 -3.53 -0.99 -27.25
C ARG A 182 -4.44 -0.08 -26.43
N HIS A 183 -4.28 -0.06 -25.11
CA HIS A 183 -5.14 0.69 -24.20
C HIS A 183 -4.29 1.55 -23.26
N GLU A 184 -4.85 2.67 -22.82
CA GLU A 184 -4.25 3.52 -21.80
C GLU A 184 -4.04 2.75 -20.48
N PRO A 185 -3.01 3.10 -19.68
CA PRO A 185 -2.85 2.59 -18.32
C PRO A 185 -4.11 2.78 -17.48
N VAL A 186 -4.36 1.87 -16.55
CA VAL A 186 -5.47 1.93 -15.58
C VAL A 186 -5.00 1.76 -14.13
N ASN A 187 -3.69 1.68 -13.93
CA ASN A 187 -3.00 1.52 -12.65
C ASN A 187 -1.51 1.87 -12.80
N GLU A 188 -0.78 1.82 -11.70
CA GLU A 188 0.66 2.13 -11.61
C GLU A 188 1.50 1.20 -12.50
N ASN A 189 1.22 -0.11 -12.53
CA ASN A 189 1.97 -1.05 -13.36
C ASN A 189 1.92 -0.71 -14.86
N GLY A 190 0.78 -0.19 -15.34
CA GLY A 190 0.66 0.29 -16.72
C GLY A 190 1.52 1.54 -16.97
N VAL A 191 1.66 2.42 -15.97
CA VAL A 191 2.54 3.60 -16.01
C VAL A 191 4.00 3.18 -16.06
N ILE A 192 4.41 2.24 -15.21
CA ILE A 192 5.78 1.69 -15.20
C ILE A 192 6.15 1.12 -16.56
N LEU A 193 5.28 0.26 -17.11
CA LEU A 193 5.50 -0.34 -18.43
C LEU A 193 5.62 0.73 -19.52
N LEU A 194 4.71 1.71 -19.54
CA LEU A 194 4.72 2.77 -20.54
C LEU A 194 5.97 3.65 -20.42
N PHE A 195 6.34 4.06 -19.21
CA PHE A 195 7.56 4.82 -18.98
C PHE A 195 8.79 4.04 -19.44
N GLY A 196 8.89 2.75 -19.12
CA GLY A 196 9.97 1.89 -19.61
C GLY A 196 10.11 1.86 -21.13
N MET A 197 9.01 2.07 -21.87
CA MET A 197 9.02 2.16 -23.34
C MET A 197 9.46 3.51 -23.89
N VAL A 198 9.44 4.58 -23.11
CA VAL A 198 9.72 5.96 -23.57
C VAL A 198 10.79 6.68 -22.75
N ALA A 199 11.34 6.05 -21.71
CA ALA A 199 12.24 6.69 -20.74
C ALA A 199 13.41 7.38 -21.44
N LYS A 200 14.02 6.72 -22.43
CA LYS A 200 15.14 7.27 -23.19
C LYS A 200 14.76 8.52 -23.97
N GLU A 201 13.61 8.52 -24.64
CA GLU A 201 13.11 9.71 -25.36
C GLU A 201 12.71 10.84 -24.44
N LEU A 202 12.32 10.53 -23.20
CA LEU A 202 12.07 11.52 -22.15
C LEU A 202 13.36 11.98 -21.44
N GLY A 203 14.54 11.51 -21.86
CA GLY A 203 15.83 11.91 -21.29
C GLY A 203 16.21 11.17 -20.02
N TYR A 204 15.70 9.94 -19.81
CA TYR A 204 16.03 9.11 -18.66
C TYR A 204 16.72 7.81 -19.05
N TYR A 205 17.70 7.40 -18.23
CA TYR A 205 18.24 6.05 -18.19
C TYR A 205 17.87 5.40 -16.86
N VAL A 206 17.07 4.34 -16.94
CA VAL A 206 16.65 3.56 -15.77
C VAL A 206 17.83 2.68 -15.33
N GLU A 207 18.17 2.75 -14.05
CA GLU A 207 19.25 1.96 -13.44
C GLU A 207 18.67 0.77 -12.67
N ALA A 208 17.63 1.00 -11.87
CA ALA A 208 16.96 -0.03 -11.09
C ALA A 208 15.48 0.28 -10.88
N VAL A 209 14.66 -0.78 -10.80
CA VAL A 209 13.25 -0.72 -10.40
C VAL A 209 13.04 -1.70 -9.25
N GLN A 210 12.31 -1.28 -8.21
CA GLN A 210 12.08 -2.03 -6.99
C GLN A 210 10.63 -1.88 -6.51
N SER A 211 10.27 -2.65 -5.48
CA SER A 211 8.93 -2.55 -4.85
C SER A 211 8.93 -1.71 -3.58
N ALA A 212 10.10 -1.27 -3.13
CA ALA A 212 10.23 -0.39 -1.98
C ALA A 212 10.32 1.04 -2.47
N PHE A 213 9.75 1.98 -1.72
CA PHE A 213 9.88 3.40 -2.01
C PHE A 213 11.36 3.85 -1.91
N PRO A 214 11.85 4.68 -2.85
CA PRO A 214 11.23 5.06 -4.12
C PRO A 214 11.29 3.92 -5.14
N ASP A 215 10.27 3.80 -5.99
CA ASP A 215 10.13 2.67 -6.92
C ASP A 215 11.28 2.51 -7.93
N CYS A 216 11.98 3.59 -8.27
CA CYS A 216 12.96 3.59 -9.34
C CYS A 216 14.14 4.53 -9.10
N GLU A 217 15.33 4.05 -9.45
CA GLU A 217 16.53 4.86 -9.60
C GLU A 217 16.83 5.05 -11.08
N ALA A 218 17.05 6.30 -11.49
CA ALA A 218 17.39 6.64 -12.86
C ALA A 218 18.44 7.75 -12.92
N LYS A 219 18.99 7.96 -14.11
CA LYS A 219 19.75 9.14 -14.47
C LYS A 219 18.93 9.97 -15.45
N ARG A 220 18.72 11.25 -15.17
CA ARG A 220 18.12 12.21 -16.10
C ARG A 220 19.17 13.04 -16.81
N ASP A 221 18.96 13.32 -18.10
CA ASP A 221 19.76 14.26 -18.86
C ASP A 221 19.45 15.70 -18.40
N THR A 222 20.50 16.44 -18.05
CA THR A 222 20.43 17.85 -17.63
C THR A 222 20.93 18.80 -18.71
N GLY A 223 21.16 18.27 -19.92
CA GLY A 223 21.71 18.99 -21.07
C GLY A 223 23.23 18.95 -21.12
N ASN A 224 23.79 19.30 -22.29
CA ASN A 224 25.24 19.37 -22.54
C ASN A 224 25.99 18.07 -22.20
N GLY A 225 25.33 16.91 -22.38
CA GLY A 225 25.90 15.59 -22.09
C GLY A 225 26.06 15.28 -20.60
N LYS A 226 25.43 16.04 -19.70
CA LYS A 226 25.50 15.84 -18.25
C LYS A 226 24.28 15.08 -17.75
N TRP A 227 24.51 14.10 -16.90
CA TRP A 227 23.48 13.24 -16.33
C TRP A 227 23.46 13.36 -14.81
N GLN A 228 22.27 13.39 -14.22
CA GLN A 228 22.06 13.49 -12.78
C GLN A 228 21.23 12.32 -12.27
N SER A 229 21.63 11.72 -11.15
CA SER A 229 20.84 10.69 -10.48
C SER A 229 19.55 11.29 -9.91
N VAL A 230 18.45 10.56 -10.08
CA VAL A 230 17.13 10.90 -9.55
C VAL A 230 16.42 9.66 -9.05
N ARG A 231 15.61 9.84 -8.02
CA ARG A 231 14.68 8.86 -7.48
C ARG A 231 13.28 9.16 -8.00
N ILE A 232 12.67 8.15 -8.59
CA ILE A 232 11.37 8.23 -9.25
C ILE A 232 10.36 7.42 -8.46
N GLU A 233 9.20 8.02 -8.20
CA GLU A 233 8.01 7.29 -7.76
C GLU A 233 7.00 7.18 -8.92
N PHE A 234 6.44 5.98 -9.11
CA PHE A 234 5.43 5.76 -10.14
C PHE A 234 4.04 5.80 -9.54
N GLU A 235 3.17 6.60 -10.13
CA GLU A 235 1.80 6.73 -9.67
C GLU A 235 0.82 6.68 -10.83
N PHE A 236 -0.39 6.13 -10.63
CA PHE A 236 -1.41 6.27 -11.67
C PHE A 236 -1.82 7.75 -11.80
N GLU A 237 -2.04 8.40 -10.67
CA GLU A 237 -2.33 9.84 -10.58
C GLU A 237 -1.33 10.50 -9.63
N SER A 238 -0.80 11.67 -9.97
CA SER A 238 0.24 12.31 -9.12
C SER A 238 -0.20 12.54 -7.68
N ARG A 239 -1.50 12.71 -7.40
CA ARG A 239 -2.01 12.87 -6.02
C ARG A 239 -1.83 11.61 -5.17
N ASN A 240 -1.74 10.43 -5.79
CA ASN A 240 -1.56 9.18 -5.07
C ASN A 240 -0.27 9.19 -4.26
N PHE A 241 0.78 9.89 -4.73
CA PHE A 241 2.01 10.11 -3.97
C PHE A 241 1.73 10.70 -2.56
N LYS A 242 0.87 11.72 -2.50
CA LYS A 242 0.42 12.33 -1.25
C LYS A 242 -0.47 11.40 -0.45
N GLU A 243 -1.33 10.63 -1.11
CA GLU A 243 -2.24 9.67 -0.46
C GLU A 243 -1.49 8.49 0.18
N HIS A 244 -0.38 8.06 -0.40
CA HIS A 244 0.52 7.02 0.12
C HIS A 244 1.44 7.52 1.25
N GLY A 245 1.50 8.84 1.48
CA GLY A 245 2.27 9.42 2.58
C GLY A 245 3.79 9.44 2.33
N HIS A 246 4.21 9.39 1.07
CA HIS A 246 5.62 9.44 0.71
C HIS A 246 6.25 10.79 1.07
N SER A 247 7.50 10.74 1.52
CA SER A 247 8.25 11.95 1.84
C SER A 247 8.72 12.65 0.57
N SER A 248 8.39 13.93 0.45
CA SER A 248 8.85 14.78 -0.66
C SER A 248 10.35 15.06 -0.65
N SER A 249 11.08 14.73 0.42
CA SER A 249 12.55 14.85 0.48
C SER A 249 13.27 13.62 -0.05
N GLU A 250 12.56 12.49 -0.17
CA GLU A 250 13.13 11.19 -0.53
C GLU A 250 12.79 10.77 -1.97
N CYS A 251 12.10 11.64 -2.71
CA CYS A 251 11.74 11.47 -4.10
C CYS A 251 12.04 12.77 -4.86
N ASP A 252 12.55 12.64 -6.09
CA ASP A 252 12.94 13.78 -6.91
C ASP A 252 11.95 13.97 -8.08
N VAL A 253 11.31 12.90 -8.55
CA VAL A 253 10.41 12.90 -9.71
C VAL A 253 9.21 11.98 -9.46
N ILE A 254 8.00 12.46 -9.76
CA ILE A 254 6.81 11.62 -9.91
C ILE A 254 6.58 11.37 -11.39
N VAL A 255 6.58 10.12 -11.81
CA VAL A 255 6.12 9.73 -13.14
C VAL A 255 4.69 9.20 -13.01
N CYS A 256 3.75 9.84 -13.69
CA CYS A 256 2.34 9.46 -13.58
C CYS A 256 1.60 9.39 -14.92
N TRP A 257 0.48 8.66 -14.98
CA TRP A 257 -0.40 8.73 -16.15
C TRP A 257 -1.01 10.13 -16.25
N ARG A 258 -1.57 10.63 -15.15
CA ARG A 258 -2.26 11.92 -15.08
C ARG A 258 -1.79 12.76 -13.89
N HIS A 259 -1.43 14.02 -14.16
CA HIS A 259 -1.12 14.98 -13.12
C HIS A 259 -2.40 15.68 -12.64
N ASN A 260 -2.73 15.50 -11.36
CA ASN A 260 -3.92 16.09 -10.71
C ASN A 260 -3.65 16.59 -9.29
N TRP A 261 -2.38 16.76 -8.91
CA TRP A 261 -2.00 17.26 -7.59
C TRP A 261 -1.59 18.73 -7.69
N LYS A 262 -2.55 19.65 -7.49
CA LYS A 262 -2.31 21.10 -7.62
C LYS A 262 -1.27 21.65 -6.65
N ASP A 263 -1.28 21.13 -5.41
CA ASP A 263 -0.34 21.52 -4.36
C ASP A 263 0.93 20.65 -4.33
N CYS A 264 1.36 20.13 -5.49
CA CYS A 264 2.59 19.33 -5.55
C CYS A 264 3.80 20.20 -5.13
N PRO A 265 4.66 19.74 -4.20
CA PRO A 265 5.83 20.49 -3.77
C PRO A 265 6.72 20.88 -4.95
N GLN A 266 7.15 22.14 -4.98
CA GLN A 266 7.98 22.67 -6.07
C GLN A 266 9.33 21.95 -6.26
N ASN A 267 9.78 21.21 -5.24
CA ASN A 267 11.01 20.43 -5.28
C ASN A 267 10.83 19.06 -5.95
N ILE A 268 9.61 18.65 -6.30
CA ILE A 268 9.31 17.41 -7.00
C ILE A 268 8.97 17.75 -8.46
N GLU A 269 9.68 17.12 -9.39
CA GLU A 269 9.35 17.18 -10.80
C GLU A 269 8.19 16.22 -11.10
N VAL A 270 7.24 16.61 -11.96
CA VAL A 270 6.13 15.73 -12.37
C VAL A 270 6.17 15.47 -13.88
N VAL A 271 6.35 14.21 -14.25
CA VAL A 271 6.30 13.73 -15.63
C VAL A 271 4.93 13.11 -15.88
N GLU A 272 4.05 13.84 -16.58
CA GLU A 272 2.73 13.37 -16.97
C GLU A 272 2.76 12.63 -18.32
N LEU A 273 2.76 11.30 -18.28
CA LEU A 273 2.88 10.46 -19.48
C LEU A 273 1.75 10.69 -20.48
N LYS A 274 0.50 10.94 -20.04
CA LYS A 274 -0.62 11.17 -20.97
C LYS A 274 -0.35 12.33 -21.92
N LYS A 275 0.30 13.40 -21.44
CA LYS A 275 0.73 14.52 -22.29
C LYS A 275 2.02 14.23 -23.02
N SER A 276 3.03 13.68 -22.34
CA SER A 276 4.36 13.48 -22.91
C SER A 276 4.37 12.55 -24.12
N ILE A 277 3.56 11.49 -24.13
CA ILE A 277 3.54 10.55 -25.26
C ILE A 277 2.88 11.10 -26.52
N VAL A 278 2.09 12.18 -26.42
CA VAL A 278 1.48 12.81 -27.61
C VAL A 278 2.56 13.31 -28.56
N ALA A 279 3.68 13.82 -28.01
CA ALA A 279 4.83 14.27 -28.79
C ALA A 279 5.69 13.12 -29.34
N LEU A 280 5.44 11.88 -28.92
CA LEU A 280 6.21 10.68 -29.30
C LEU A 280 5.45 9.74 -30.25
N LYS A 281 4.19 10.08 -30.59
CA LYS A 281 3.36 9.40 -31.58
C LYS A 281 3.77 9.83 -32.99
#